data_AF-A0A954K665-F1
#
_entry.id   AF-A0A954K665-F1
#
_cell.length_a   1.000
_cell.length_b   1.000
_cell.length_c   1.000
_cell.angle_alpha   90.00
_cell.angle_beta   90.00
_cell.angle_gamma   90.00
#
_symmetry.space_group_name_H-M   'P 1'
#
loop_
_entity.id
_entity.type
_entity.pdbx_description
1 polymer ?
#
loop_
_entity_poly.entity_id
_entity_poly.type
_entity_poly.pdbx_seq_one_letter_code
_entity_poly.pdbx_strand_id
1 'polypeptide(L)'
;MLCTWVCLWVSGCQTESVEKEQQASQEATRQASSGAPADGIRPEFEDIWPEQKLDFVYRNGRDANELAILETLGGGTAILDYDRDGRLDLFYTGGGTFENKTTRGYPSILLRHTGQLKFQDRTAQAGMGLAAFYSNGCSAGDYDNDGFQDLIVTGYGGSILWRNMGDGTFEETSIDAGLRNCFWGSSAGWGDLNGDGLLDLYVAKSASQTNLFYKNWGYNFQRLTDNPTVQTASSSFSGTWVDYDGDFDQDLFVTNSDRANQLFENQGNGTFVEITSGALVTDQGYSQGASWGDYDNDGDL
;
A
#
# COMPACT_ATOMS: atom_id res chain seq x y z
N MET A 1 53.87 -12.12 -6.59
CA MET A 1 53.77 -12.54 -8.00
C MET A 1 53.07 -13.89 -8.03
N LEU A 2 52.10 -14.05 -8.93
CA LEU A 2 50.99 -15.01 -8.89
C LEU A 2 51.35 -16.47 -8.60
N CYS A 3 50.47 -17.15 -7.86
CA CYS A 3 50.08 -18.53 -8.18
C CYS A 3 48.69 -18.86 -7.62
N THR A 4 47.75 -19.10 -8.53
CA THR A 4 46.43 -19.70 -8.34
C THR A 4 46.50 -21.05 -7.62
N TRP A 5 45.55 -21.31 -6.71
CA TRP A 5 45.12 -22.66 -6.34
C TRP A 5 43.60 -22.74 -6.26
N VAL A 6 43.05 -23.61 -7.11
CA VAL A 6 41.72 -24.19 -6.99
C VAL A 6 41.78 -25.23 -5.87
N CYS A 7 40.77 -25.27 -5.00
CA CYS A 7 40.48 -26.46 -4.20
C CYS A 7 39.02 -26.83 -4.38
N LEU A 8 38.84 -27.93 -5.12
CA LEU A 8 37.63 -28.73 -5.19
C LEU A 8 37.61 -29.63 -3.95
N TRP A 9 36.46 -29.79 -3.29
CA TRP A 9 36.21 -30.96 -2.45
C TRP A 9 34.96 -31.66 -2.95
N VAL A 10 35.10 -32.94 -3.24
CA VAL A 10 34.04 -33.89 -3.56
C VAL A 10 33.90 -34.82 -2.37
N SER A 11 32.66 -35.01 -1.88
CA SER A 11 31.98 -36.31 -1.87
C SER A 11 31.00 -36.41 -0.69
N GLY A 12 29.85 -37.04 -0.94
CA GLY A 12 28.99 -37.59 0.10
C GLY A 12 27.50 -37.48 -0.20
N CYS A 13 26.97 -38.43 -0.99
CA CYS A 13 25.55 -38.76 -0.87
C CYS A 13 25.28 -39.24 0.56
N GLN A 14 24.54 -38.47 1.35
CA GLN A 14 23.87 -38.95 2.55
C GLN A 14 22.36 -38.90 2.28
N THR A 15 21.78 -40.07 2.06
CA THR A 15 20.33 -40.26 1.92
C THR A 15 19.59 -40.27 3.27
N GLU A 16 20.31 -40.22 4.40
CA GLU A 16 19.72 -40.26 5.75
C GLU A 16 19.26 -38.89 6.29
N SER A 17 19.74 -37.76 5.77
CA SER A 17 19.33 -36.43 6.25
C SER A 17 17.96 -36.00 5.71
N VAL A 18 17.65 -36.36 4.46
CA VAL A 18 16.37 -36.03 3.81
C VAL A 18 15.22 -36.82 4.44
N GLU A 19 15.43 -38.08 4.84
CA GLU A 19 14.40 -38.87 5.51
C GLU A 19 14.09 -38.37 6.93
N LYS A 20 15.09 -37.86 7.66
CA LYS A 20 14.88 -37.26 8.99
C LYS A 20 14.20 -35.88 8.92
N GLU A 21 14.52 -35.05 7.93
CA GLU A 21 13.79 -33.79 7.68
C GLU A 21 12.36 -34.04 7.21
N GLN A 22 12.14 -35.06 6.38
CA GLN A 22 10.78 -35.44 5.95
C GLN A 22 9.97 -36.08 7.08
N GLN A 23 10.57 -36.88 7.96
CA GLN A 23 9.89 -37.42 9.15
C GLN A 23 9.59 -36.34 10.18
N ALA A 24 10.51 -35.41 10.45
CA ALA A 24 10.27 -34.27 11.34
C ALA A 24 9.20 -33.32 10.77
N SER A 25 9.18 -33.11 9.45
CA SER A 25 8.13 -32.34 8.76
C SER A 25 6.77 -33.06 8.80
N GLN A 26 6.74 -34.39 8.66
CA GLN A 26 5.51 -35.18 8.75
C GLN A 26 4.98 -35.29 10.19
N GLU A 27 5.85 -35.36 11.21
CA GLU A 27 5.45 -35.33 12.62
C GLU A 27 4.99 -33.94 13.05
N ALA A 28 5.62 -32.86 12.58
CA ALA A 28 5.13 -31.49 12.76
C ALA A 28 3.77 -31.28 12.06
N THR A 29 3.57 -31.85 10.88
CA THR A 29 2.28 -31.82 10.15
C THR A 29 1.20 -32.67 10.85
N ARG A 30 1.59 -33.78 11.50
CA ARG A 30 0.67 -34.62 12.30
C ARG A 30 0.32 -33.98 13.65
N GLN A 31 1.22 -33.22 14.27
CA GLN A 31 0.92 -32.47 15.49
C GLN A 31 0.17 -31.16 15.23
N ALA A 32 0.35 -30.52 14.06
CA ALA A 32 -0.46 -29.38 13.64
C ALA A 32 -1.89 -29.75 13.22
N SER A 33 -2.20 -31.04 13.03
CA SER A 33 -3.53 -31.52 12.58
C SER A 33 -4.35 -32.23 13.66
N SER A 34 -3.91 -32.25 14.93
CA SER A 34 -4.73 -32.82 16.02
C SER A 34 -5.74 -31.84 16.62
N GLY A 35 -5.82 -30.61 16.12
CA GLY A 35 -6.97 -29.73 16.34
C GLY A 35 -7.89 -29.84 15.14
N ALA A 36 -8.94 -30.66 15.23
CA ALA A 36 -10.04 -30.55 14.27
C ALA A 36 -10.51 -29.08 14.30
N PRO A 37 -10.56 -28.36 13.15
CA PRO A 37 -11.22 -27.07 13.15
C PRO A 37 -12.64 -27.30 13.64
N ALA A 38 -13.09 -26.49 14.60
CA ALA A 38 -14.52 -26.43 14.95
C ALA A 38 -15.32 -26.40 13.65
N ASP A 39 -16.44 -27.14 13.57
CA ASP A 39 -17.32 -27.29 12.39
C ASP A 39 -17.74 -25.92 11.83
N GLY A 40 -16.82 -25.29 11.12
CA GLY A 40 -16.82 -23.88 10.76
C GLY A 40 -16.98 -23.76 9.27
N ILE A 41 -17.82 -22.81 8.86
CA ILE A 41 -18.02 -22.45 7.47
C ILE A 41 -16.63 -22.18 6.87
N ARG A 42 -16.24 -23.00 5.90
CA ARG A 42 -15.03 -22.73 5.12
C ARG A 42 -15.38 -21.63 4.13
N PRO A 43 -14.64 -20.52 4.09
CA PRO A 43 -14.85 -19.51 3.06
C PRO A 43 -14.60 -20.15 1.70
N GLU A 44 -15.57 -20.01 0.80
CA GLU A 44 -15.43 -20.37 -0.62
C GLU A 44 -15.03 -19.11 -1.39
N PHE A 45 -14.04 -19.24 -2.28
CA PHE A 45 -13.56 -18.15 -3.11
C PHE A 45 -13.91 -18.46 -4.57
N GLU A 46 -14.50 -17.49 -5.26
CA GLU A 46 -14.89 -17.58 -6.66
C GLU A 46 -14.27 -16.42 -7.43
N ASP A 47 -13.62 -16.71 -8.57
CA ASP A 47 -13.15 -15.68 -9.49
C ASP A 47 -14.29 -15.25 -10.42
N ILE A 48 -14.81 -14.05 -10.16
CA ILE A 48 -15.91 -13.44 -10.92
C ILE A 48 -15.42 -12.52 -12.04
N TRP A 49 -14.10 -12.30 -12.19
CA TRP A 49 -13.54 -11.35 -13.14
C TRP A 49 -13.87 -11.67 -14.60
N PRO A 50 -13.77 -12.94 -15.08
CA PRO A 50 -14.11 -13.29 -16.45
C PRO A 50 -15.56 -12.94 -16.83
N GLU A 51 -16.48 -12.93 -15.86
CA GLU A 51 -17.88 -12.60 -16.10
C GLU A 51 -18.15 -11.11 -16.27
N GLN A 52 -17.26 -10.25 -15.77
CA GLN A 52 -17.41 -8.81 -15.86
C GLN A 52 -17.24 -8.31 -17.30
N LYS A 53 -16.47 -9.05 -18.12
CA LYS A 53 -16.17 -8.70 -19.53
C LYS A 53 -15.58 -7.29 -19.65
N LEU A 54 -14.77 -6.89 -18.68
CA LEU A 54 -14.04 -5.62 -18.67
C LEU A 54 -12.69 -5.80 -19.35
N ASP A 55 -12.33 -4.85 -20.21
CA ASP A 55 -11.02 -4.81 -20.88
C ASP A 55 -10.03 -4.01 -20.02
N PHE A 56 -9.66 -4.59 -18.88
CA PHE A 56 -8.70 -3.99 -17.96
C PHE A 56 -7.75 -5.04 -17.40
N VAL A 57 -6.46 -4.72 -17.44
CA VAL A 57 -5.39 -5.47 -16.81
C VAL A 57 -4.38 -4.44 -16.33
N TYR A 58 -3.95 -4.53 -15.06
CA TYR A 58 -2.83 -3.73 -14.58
C TYR A 58 -1.57 -4.06 -15.40
N ARG A 59 -0.90 -3.04 -15.93
CA ARG A 59 0.28 -3.22 -16.77
C ARG A 59 1.51 -2.68 -16.08
N ASN A 60 2.34 -3.60 -15.58
CA ASN A 60 3.65 -3.28 -15.02
C ASN A 60 4.72 -2.97 -16.08
N GLY A 61 4.37 -3.00 -17.37
CA GLY A 61 5.31 -2.65 -18.43
C GLY A 61 6.36 -3.70 -18.76
N ARG A 62 6.24 -4.93 -18.22
CA ARG A 62 7.14 -6.07 -18.54
C ARG A 62 7.34 -6.31 -20.04
N ASP A 63 6.38 -5.91 -20.87
CA ASP A 63 6.44 -6.00 -22.33
C ASP A 63 7.66 -5.25 -22.91
N ALA A 64 8.20 -4.25 -22.22
CA ALA A 64 9.40 -3.50 -22.59
C ALA A 64 10.70 -4.31 -22.39
N ASN A 65 10.67 -5.34 -21.53
CA ASN A 65 11.79 -6.23 -21.23
C ASN A 65 13.08 -5.49 -20.81
N GLU A 66 12.95 -4.37 -20.11
CA GLU A 66 14.08 -3.63 -19.54
C GLU A 66 14.60 -4.26 -18.24
N LEU A 67 13.80 -5.14 -17.62
CA LEU A 67 14.05 -5.75 -16.31
C LEU A 67 14.30 -4.68 -15.23
N ALA A 68 13.61 -3.55 -15.36
CA ALA A 68 13.72 -2.44 -14.44
C ALA A 68 12.96 -2.74 -13.15
N ILE A 69 13.43 -2.20 -12.03
CA ILE A 69 12.76 -2.37 -10.73
C ILE A 69 11.29 -1.91 -10.76
N LEU A 70 10.96 -0.90 -11.57
CA LEU A 70 9.58 -0.44 -11.79
C LEU A 70 8.66 -1.57 -12.28
N GLU A 71 9.17 -2.47 -13.13
CA GLU A 71 8.41 -3.57 -13.71
C GLU A 71 8.13 -4.70 -12.69
N THR A 72 8.77 -4.67 -11.52
CA THR A 72 8.52 -5.63 -10.44
C THR A 72 7.38 -5.21 -9.52
N LEU A 73 6.84 -3.99 -9.69
CA LEU A 73 5.81 -3.44 -8.81
C LEU A 73 4.39 -3.78 -9.27
N GLY A 74 3.55 -4.18 -8.32
CA GLY A 74 2.11 -4.35 -8.50
C GLY A 74 1.36 -3.02 -8.45
N GLY A 75 0.06 -3.10 -8.76
CA GLY A 75 -0.88 -1.99 -8.66
C GLY A 75 -1.69 -2.07 -7.38
N GLY A 76 -1.94 -0.91 -6.78
CA GLY A 76 -2.82 -0.69 -5.65
C GLY A 76 -4.28 -0.61 -6.09
N THR A 77 -5.16 -0.90 -5.14
CA THR A 77 -6.61 -0.79 -5.27
C THR A 77 -7.17 0.00 -4.11
N ALA A 78 -8.26 0.73 -4.37
CA ALA A 78 -9.06 1.37 -3.34
C ALA A 78 -10.50 0.89 -3.46
N ILE A 79 -11.16 0.78 -2.30
CA ILE A 79 -12.57 0.41 -2.17
C ILE A 79 -13.27 1.62 -1.54
N LEU A 80 -14.31 2.13 -2.19
CA LEU A 80 -15.01 3.35 -1.80
C LEU A 80 -16.44 3.34 -2.33
N ASP A 81 -17.38 4.02 -1.67
CA ASP A 81 -18.72 4.27 -2.21
C ASP A 81 -18.74 5.67 -2.82
N TYR A 82 -18.31 5.80 -4.09
CA TYR A 82 -18.00 7.12 -4.65
C TYR A 82 -19.24 7.93 -5.01
N ASP A 83 -20.38 7.26 -5.23
CA ASP A 83 -21.66 7.89 -5.57
C ASP A 83 -22.70 7.82 -4.43
N ARG A 84 -22.31 7.30 -3.27
CA ARG A 84 -23.14 7.15 -2.06
C ARG A 84 -24.40 6.32 -2.30
N ASP A 85 -24.33 5.32 -3.17
CA ASP A 85 -25.46 4.43 -3.46
C ASP A 85 -25.57 3.23 -2.49
N GLY A 86 -24.68 3.18 -1.50
CA GLY A 86 -24.61 2.17 -0.45
C GLY A 86 -23.89 0.89 -0.88
N ARG A 87 -23.25 0.88 -2.06
CA ARG A 87 -22.43 -0.22 -2.54
C ARG A 87 -20.99 0.24 -2.68
N LEU A 88 -20.07 -0.66 -2.34
CA LEU A 88 -18.65 -0.38 -2.48
C LEU A 88 -18.21 -0.59 -3.92
N ASP A 89 -17.65 0.45 -4.50
CA ASP A 89 -17.02 0.52 -5.81
C ASP A 89 -15.53 0.19 -5.72
N LEU A 90 -14.92 -0.05 -6.87
CA LEU A 90 -13.51 -0.42 -6.97
C LEU A 90 -12.75 0.57 -7.83
N PHE A 91 -11.57 0.95 -7.37
CA PHE A 91 -10.60 1.69 -8.16
C PHE A 91 -9.31 0.89 -8.27
N TYR A 92 -8.73 0.84 -9.47
CA TYR A 92 -7.42 0.22 -9.71
C TYR A 92 -6.49 1.19 -10.42
N THR A 93 -5.24 1.21 -9.98
CA THR A 93 -4.14 1.89 -10.69
C THR A 93 -3.85 1.24 -12.05
N GLY A 94 -3.33 2.01 -13.00
CA GLY A 94 -3.06 1.52 -14.37
C GLY A 94 -1.66 0.94 -14.60
N GLY A 95 -0.67 1.33 -13.77
CA GLY A 95 0.73 1.01 -14.01
C GLY A 95 1.38 1.92 -15.04
N GLY A 96 2.29 1.37 -15.85
CA GLY A 96 3.00 2.08 -16.89
C GLY A 96 4.03 1.24 -17.64
N THR A 97 4.78 1.87 -18.53
CA THR A 97 5.98 1.31 -19.15
C THR A 97 7.22 2.10 -18.78
N PHE A 98 8.37 1.45 -18.83
CA PHE A 98 9.68 2.08 -18.74
C PHE A 98 10.49 1.63 -19.95
N GLU A 99 10.84 2.56 -20.83
CA GLU A 99 11.65 2.29 -22.03
C GLU A 99 12.61 3.45 -22.24
N ASN A 100 13.87 3.17 -22.61
CA ASN A 100 14.87 4.22 -22.86
C ASN A 100 14.98 5.25 -21.73
N LYS A 101 14.92 4.79 -20.47
CA LYS A 101 14.94 5.63 -19.25
C LYS A 101 13.80 6.63 -19.13
N THR A 102 12.70 6.40 -19.84
CA THR A 102 11.50 7.24 -19.80
C THR A 102 10.31 6.40 -19.38
N THR A 103 9.44 6.95 -18.53
CA THR A 103 8.19 6.30 -18.12
C THR A 103 7.00 6.83 -18.89
N ARG A 104 6.04 5.96 -19.16
CA ARG A 104 4.69 6.33 -19.64
C ARG A 104 3.65 5.70 -18.72
N GLY A 105 2.67 6.47 -18.27
CA GLY A 105 1.55 5.97 -17.49
C GLY A 105 0.51 5.24 -18.33
N TYR A 106 -0.18 4.29 -17.70
CA TYR A 106 -1.43 3.74 -18.18
C TYR A 106 -2.61 4.24 -17.34
N PRO A 107 -3.82 4.36 -17.92
CA PRO A 107 -4.97 4.87 -17.20
C PRO A 107 -5.38 3.91 -16.08
N SER A 108 -5.72 4.49 -14.94
CA SER A 108 -6.46 3.81 -13.88
C SER A 108 -7.89 3.51 -14.34
N ILE A 109 -8.61 2.68 -13.57
CA ILE A 109 -10.02 2.37 -13.83
C ILE A 109 -10.86 2.58 -12.56
N LEU A 110 -12.03 3.20 -12.71
CA LEU A 110 -13.08 3.29 -11.70
C LEU A 110 -14.25 2.39 -12.11
N LEU A 111 -14.61 1.44 -11.25
CA LEU A 111 -15.61 0.43 -11.47
C LEU A 111 -16.76 0.58 -10.47
N ARG A 112 -17.94 0.96 -10.97
CA ARG A 112 -19.14 1.11 -10.16
C ARG A 112 -19.83 -0.23 -9.91
N HIS A 113 -20.18 -0.53 -8.67
CA HIS A 113 -20.92 -1.74 -8.28
C HIS A 113 -22.41 -1.58 -8.56
N THR A 114 -22.93 -2.45 -9.42
CA THR A 114 -24.34 -2.42 -9.85
C THR A 114 -25.21 -3.47 -9.16
N GLY A 115 -24.68 -4.12 -8.12
CA GLY A 115 -25.30 -5.23 -7.40
C GLY A 115 -24.88 -6.59 -7.95
N GLN A 116 -25.14 -7.65 -7.16
CA GLN A 116 -24.83 -9.04 -7.53
C GLN A 116 -23.39 -9.25 -8.04
N LEU A 117 -22.43 -8.53 -7.42
CA LEU A 117 -21.02 -8.53 -7.82
C LEU A 117 -20.77 -8.20 -9.31
N LYS A 118 -21.61 -7.36 -9.92
CA LYS A 118 -21.43 -6.84 -11.29
C LYS A 118 -20.93 -5.42 -11.29
N PHE A 119 -19.92 -5.15 -12.10
CA PHE A 119 -19.23 -3.86 -12.17
C PHE A 119 -19.35 -3.19 -13.53
N GLN A 120 -19.39 -1.87 -13.55
CA GLN A 120 -19.41 -1.06 -14.77
C GLN A 120 -18.26 -0.06 -14.76
N ASP A 121 -17.50 0.01 -15.86
CA ASP A 121 -16.48 1.04 -16.04
C ASP A 121 -17.13 2.43 -16.12
N ARG A 122 -16.72 3.31 -15.21
CA ARG A 122 -17.15 4.70 -15.10
C ARG A 122 -16.02 5.69 -15.30
N THR A 123 -14.82 5.23 -15.62
CA THR A 123 -13.60 6.05 -15.68
C THR A 123 -13.77 7.28 -16.58
N ALA A 124 -14.30 7.09 -17.79
CA ALA A 124 -14.49 8.18 -18.74
C ALA A 124 -15.60 9.13 -18.32
N GLN A 125 -16.71 8.61 -17.78
CA GLN A 125 -17.84 9.41 -17.29
C GLN A 125 -17.47 10.21 -16.04
N ALA A 126 -16.60 9.65 -15.19
CA ALA A 126 -16.11 10.27 -13.97
C ALA A 126 -14.96 11.27 -14.21
N GLY A 127 -14.46 11.40 -15.44
CA GLY A 127 -13.37 12.34 -15.76
C GLY A 127 -11.96 11.85 -15.39
N MET A 128 -11.79 10.59 -15.00
CA MET A 128 -10.55 10.04 -14.44
C MET A 128 -9.59 9.43 -15.48
N GLY A 129 -9.61 9.93 -16.72
CA GLY A 129 -8.83 9.37 -17.83
C GLY A 129 -7.33 9.73 -17.85
N LEU A 130 -6.85 10.52 -16.88
CA LEU A 130 -5.47 11.03 -16.86
C LEU A 130 -4.48 9.93 -16.46
N ALA A 131 -3.47 9.70 -17.30
CA ALA A 131 -2.38 8.74 -17.09
C ALA A 131 -1.02 9.45 -17.09
N ALA A 132 -0.79 10.36 -16.14
CA ALA A 132 0.34 11.29 -16.19
C ALA A 132 1.71 10.68 -15.83
N PHE A 133 1.74 9.54 -15.15
CA PHE A 133 2.96 8.90 -14.67
C PHE A 133 2.74 7.39 -14.45
N TYR A 134 3.82 6.66 -14.13
CA TYR A 134 3.74 5.22 -13.84
C TYR A 134 3.09 5.04 -12.46
N SER A 135 1.81 4.65 -12.40
CA SER A 135 1.07 4.55 -11.15
C SER A 135 1.33 3.24 -10.41
N ASN A 136 1.33 3.28 -9.07
CA ASN A 136 1.57 2.14 -8.19
C ASN A 136 0.53 2.09 -7.08
N GLY A 137 0.52 3.05 -6.17
CA GLY A 137 -0.37 3.06 -5.01
C GLY A 137 -1.62 3.90 -5.27
N CYS A 138 -2.67 3.63 -4.51
CA CYS A 138 -3.80 4.53 -4.34
C CYS A 138 -4.38 4.41 -2.94
N SER A 139 -5.12 5.43 -2.51
CA SER A 139 -5.86 5.42 -1.25
C SER A 139 -7.06 6.35 -1.34
N ALA A 140 -8.17 5.98 -0.69
CA ALA A 140 -9.40 6.76 -0.63
C ALA A 140 -9.52 7.47 0.72
N GLY A 141 -9.94 8.74 0.71
CA GLY A 141 -10.14 9.55 1.91
C GLY A 141 -10.85 10.84 1.57
N ASP A 142 -11.75 11.31 2.42
CA ASP A 142 -12.46 12.58 2.29
C ASP A 142 -11.58 13.70 2.84
N TYR A 143 -10.71 14.28 1.99
CA TYR A 143 -9.67 15.18 2.47
C TYR A 143 -10.19 16.59 2.72
N ASP A 144 -11.24 17.01 2.04
CA ASP A 144 -11.83 18.34 2.21
C ASP A 144 -13.06 18.35 3.15
N ASN A 145 -13.43 17.18 3.67
CA ASN A 145 -14.53 16.95 4.60
C ASN A 145 -15.88 17.42 4.03
N ASP A 146 -16.07 17.25 2.72
CA ASP A 146 -17.34 17.52 2.05
C ASP A 146 -18.30 16.31 2.06
N GLY A 147 -17.80 15.18 2.56
CA GLY A 147 -18.51 13.93 2.72
C GLY A 147 -18.27 12.94 1.57
N PHE A 148 -17.68 13.34 0.46
CA PHE A 148 -17.41 12.46 -0.67
C PHE A 148 -15.96 11.99 -0.62
N GLN A 149 -15.76 10.67 -0.72
CA GLN A 149 -14.41 10.13 -0.67
C GLN A 149 -13.63 10.52 -1.92
N ASP A 150 -12.47 11.14 -1.72
CA ASP A 150 -11.49 11.49 -2.75
C ASP A 150 -10.48 10.35 -2.95
N LEU A 151 -9.62 10.47 -3.97
CA LEU A 151 -8.61 9.45 -4.29
C LEU A 151 -7.25 10.08 -4.54
N ILE A 152 -6.23 9.64 -3.79
CA ILE A 152 -4.82 9.90 -4.13
C ILE A 152 -4.25 8.70 -4.88
N VAL A 153 -3.53 8.96 -5.96
CA VAL A 153 -2.76 7.98 -6.75
C VAL A 153 -1.30 8.35 -6.65
N THR A 154 -0.45 7.40 -6.28
CA THR A 154 1.01 7.59 -6.18
C THR A 154 1.73 6.71 -7.19
N GLY A 155 2.96 7.09 -7.55
CA GLY A 155 3.80 6.24 -8.36
C GLY A 155 5.12 6.91 -8.71
N TYR A 156 5.80 6.36 -9.72
CA TYR A 156 7.07 6.92 -10.20
C TYR A 156 6.82 8.10 -11.13
N GLY A 157 7.38 9.25 -10.78
CA GLY A 157 7.25 10.50 -11.56
C GLY A 157 6.09 11.39 -11.14
N GLY A 158 5.35 11.06 -10.08
CA GLY A 158 4.37 11.97 -9.50
C GLY A 158 3.30 11.30 -8.65
N SER A 159 2.32 12.13 -8.30
CA SER A 159 1.03 11.72 -7.76
C SER A 159 -0.10 12.48 -8.47
N ILE A 160 -1.33 11.96 -8.36
CA ILE A 160 -2.57 12.62 -8.74
C ILE A 160 -3.55 12.57 -7.55
N LEU A 161 -4.08 13.71 -7.12
CA LEU A 161 -5.23 13.82 -6.21
C LEU A 161 -6.48 14.09 -7.05
N TRP A 162 -7.44 13.18 -6.95
CA TRP A 162 -8.77 13.26 -7.55
C TRP A 162 -9.76 13.67 -6.49
N ARG A 163 -10.30 14.88 -6.59
CA ARG A 163 -11.38 15.36 -5.73
C ARG A 163 -12.73 14.89 -6.27
N ASN A 164 -13.55 14.24 -5.46
CA ASN A 164 -14.90 13.84 -5.83
C ASN A 164 -15.83 15.05 -5.74
N MET A 165 -16.55 15.35 -6.82
CA MET A 165 -17.42 16.53 -6.88
C MET A 165 -18.84 16.27 -6.36
N GLY A 166 -19.12 15.03 -5.94
CA GLY A 166 -20.41 14.60 -5.40
C GLY A 166 -21.52 14.39 -6.43
N ASP A 167 -21.23 14.61 -7.71
CA ASP A 167 -22.14 14.34 -8.84
C ASP A 167 -21.73 13.10 -9.65
N GLY A 168 -20.79 12.32 -9.12
CA GLY A 168 -20.21 11.14 -9.77
C GLY A 168 -19.02 11.45 -10.70
N THR A 169 -18.54 12.70 -10.70
CA THR A 169 -17.32 13.12 -11.40
C THR A 169 -16.19 13.46 -10.43
N PHE A 170 -14.95 13.44 -10.95
CA PHE A 170 -13.75 13.81 -10.22
C PHE A 170 -12.98 14.93 -10.93
N GLU A 171 -12.38 15.80 -10.14
CA GLU A 171 -11.46 16.87 -10.59
C GLU A 171 -10.01 16.54 -10.20
N GLU A 172 -9.04 16.80 -11.07
CA GLU A 172 -7.62 16.66 -10.72
C GLU A 172 -7.12 17.93 -10.02
N THR A 173 -6.74 17.83 -8.75
CA THR A 173 -6.40 19.00 -7.92
C THR A 173 -4.96 18.98 -7.41
N SER A 174 -4.13 18.02 -7.82
CA SER A 174 -2.82 17.77 -7.22
C SER A 174 -1.82 18.94 -7.31
N ILE A 175 -1.90 19.76 -8.36
CA ILE A 175 -1.03 20.93 -8.49
C ILE A 175 -1.45 22.00 -7.48
N ASP A 176 -2.74 22.33 -7.45
CA ASP A 176 -3.29 23.35 -6.55
C ASP A 176 -3.18 22.93 -5.09
N ALA A 177 -3.32 21.63 -4.82
CA ALA A 177 -3.14 21.03 -3.50
C ALA A 177 -1.67 20.92 -3.06
N GLY A 178 -0.70 21.13 -3.96
CA GLY A 178 0.74 21.10 -3.65
C GLY A 178 1.37 19.69 -3.63
N LEU A 179 0.72 18.69 -4.22
CA LEU A 179 1.10 17.27 -4.12
C LEU A 179 1.86 16.72 -5.33
N ARG A 180 1.85 17.39 -6.49
CA ARG A 180 2.36 16.84 -7.77
C ARG A 180 3.81 16.31 -7.75
N ASN A 181 4.67 16.83 -6.87
CA ASN A 181 6.12 16.58 -6.86
C ASN A 181 6.57 15.36 -6.02
N CYS A 182 5.79 14.27 -5.99
CA CYS A 182 6.23 13.01 -5.40
C CYS A 182 7.11 12.23 -6.39
N PHE A 183 8.42 12.12 -6.14
CA PHE A 183 9.35 11.51 -7.11
C PHE A 183 9.11 10.00 -7.32
N TRP A 184 8.82 9.29 -6.24
CA TRP A 184 8.39 7.88 -6.25
C TRP A 184 7.66 7.53 -4.95
N GLY A 185 6.33 7.66 -4.94
CA GLY A 185 5.50 7.26 -3.80
C GLY A 185 5.00 5.83 -3.98
N SER A 186 5.35 4.93 -3.06
CA SER A 186 4.91 3.53 -3.11
C SER A 186 3.47 3.37 -2.66
N SER A 187 3.08 4.09 -1.60
CA SER A 187 1.74 4.09 -1.04
C SER A 187 1.43 5.44 -0.39
N ALA A 188 0.16 5.64 -0.07
CA ALA A 188 -0.33 6.77 0.70
C ALA A 188 -1.30 6.30 1.79
N GLY A 189 -1.26 6.95 2.95
CA GLY A 189 -2.17 6.72 4.07
C GLY A 189 -2.74 8.05 4.57
N TRP A 190 -4.04 8.06 4.82
CA TRP A 190 -4.78 9.19 5.39
C TRP A 190 -4.94 9.03 6.90
N GLY A 191 -4.73 10.09 7.66
CA GLY A 191 -4.95 10.12 9.12
C GLY A 191 -5.08 11.56 9.60
N ASP A 192 -5.78 11.79 10.71
CA ASP A 192 -5.94 13.14 11.29
C ASP A 192 -4.85 13.36 12.34
N LEU A 193 -3.80 14.08 11.97
CA LEU A 193 -2.58 14.28 12.78
C LEU A 193 -2.87 14.97 14.11
N ASN A 194 -3.80 15.92 14.10
CA ASN A 194 -3.96 16.86 15.21
C ASN A 194 -5.42 17.04 15.64
N GLY A 195 -6.28 16.09 15.29
CA GLY A 195 -7.68 16.05 15.68
C GLY A 195 -8.50 17.24 15.17
N ASP A 196 -8.11 17.86 14.04
CA ASP A 196 -8.85 19.00 13.49
C ASP A 196 -9.96 18.60 12.51
N GLY A 197 -10.12 17.29 12.27
CA GLY A 197 -11.13 16.72 11.40
C GLY A 197 -10.79 16.82 9.91
N LEU A 198 -9.58 17.23 9.55
CA LEU A 198 -9.08 17.19 8.19
C LEU A 198 -8.06 16.06 8.04
N LEU A 199 -8.25 15.20 7.05
CA LEU A 199 -7.31 14.10 6.82
C LEU A 199 -5.98 14.64 6.28
N ASP A 200 -4.89 14.33 6.98
CA ASP A 200 -3.51 14.54 6.58
C ASP A 200 -2.98 13.36 5.78
N LEU A 201 -1.92 13.61 5.00
CA LEU A 201 -1.41 12.64 4.03
C LEU A 201 0.02 12.24 4.32
N TYR A 202 0.22 10.95 4.64
CA TYR A 202 1.53 10.32 4.69
C TYR A 202 1.80 9.52 3.43
N VAL A 203 2.97 9.71 2.81
CA VAL A 203 3.38 9.01 1.59
C VAL A 203 4.68 8.26 1.86
N ALA A 204 4.60 6.93 1.82
CA ALA A 204 5.76 6.06 1.87
C ALA A 204 6.54 6.15 0.55
N LYS A 205 7.86 6.16 0.66
CA LYS A 205 8.75 6.29 -0.49
C LYS A 205 9.78 5.18 -0.49
N SER A 206 10.07 4.70 -1.70
CA SER A 206 11.05 3.65 -1.94
C SER A 206 12.40 4.21 -2.38
N ALA A 207 13.39 3.32 -2.51
CA ALA A 207 14.75 3.61 -2.97
C ALA A 207 15.55 4.51 -2.00
N SER A 208 15.50 4.18 -0.70
CA SER A 208 16.24 4.85 0.36
C SER A 208 16.02 6.38 0.36
N GLN A 209 14.77 6.79 0.20
CA GLN A 209 14.37 8.20 0.27
C GLN A 209 13.68 8.47 1.60
N THR A 210 13.63 9.74 2.00
CA THR A 210 12.72 10.13 3.08
C THR A 210 11.28 10.08 2.59
N ASN A 211 10.40 9.60 3.47
CA ASN A 211 8.94 9.66 3.30
C ASN A 211 8.46 11.12 3.25
N LEU A 212 7.22 11.32 2.82
CA LEU A 212 6.60 12.65 2.82
C LEU A 212 5.43 12.64 3.78
N PHE A 213 5.31 13.72 4.54
CA PHE A 213 4.18 13.95 5.39
C PHE A 213 3.64 15.35 5.16
N TYR A 214 2.34 15.44 4.94
CA TYR A 214 1.65 16.64 4.53
C TYR A 214 0.51 16.93 5.49
N LYS A 215 0.59 18.09 6.14
CA LYS A 215 -0.55 18.63 6.89
C LYS A 215 -1.56 19.27 5.95
N ASN A 216 -2.82 18.94 6.11
CA ASN A 216 -3.94 19.49 5.37
C ASN A 216 -4.44 20.79 6.00
N TRP A 217 -4.91 21.70 5.15
CA TRP A 217 -5.54 22.97 5.53
C TRP A 217 -6.88 23.16 4.80
N GLY A 218 -7.53 22.06 4.44
CA GLY A 218 -8.82 21.97 3.75
C GLY A 218 -8.63 21.65 2.27
N TYR A 219 -7.99 22.56 1.53
CA TYR A 219 -7.80 22.40 0.08
C TYR A 219 -6.34 22.30 -0.36
N ASN A 220 -5.41 22.52 0.55
CA ASN A 220 -3.99 22.59 0.23
C ASN A 220 -3.15 21.93 1.32
N PHE A 221 -2.07 21.29 0.90
CA PHE A 221 -1.18 20.56 1.78
C PHE A 221 0.11 21.32 2.03
N GLN A 222 0.51 21.37 3.30
CA GLN A 222 1.82 21.84 3.74
C GLN A 222 2.71 20.64 4.05
N ARG A 223 3.83 20.52 3.33
CA ARG A 223 4.83 19.51 3.65
C ARG A 223 5.49 19.80 5.00
N LEU A 224 5.45 18.81 5.90
CA LEU A 224 6.20 18.82 7.14
C LEU A 224 7.60 18.25 6.89
N THR A 225 8.65 19.00 7.20
CA THR A 225 10.04 18.59 6.96
C THR A 225 10.82 18.29 8.22
N ASP A 226 10.33 18.73 9.39
CA ASP A 226 11.04 18.63 10.67
C ASP A 226 10.42 17.56 11.60
N ASN A 227 9.44 16.82 11.09
CA ASN A 227 8.77 15.74 11.82
C ASN A 227 9.66 14.47 11.82
N PRO A 228 9.82 13.75 12.97
CA PRO A 228 10.67 12.56 13.06
C PRO A 228 10.28 11.44 12.07
N THR A 229 9.00 11.33 11.72
CA THR A 229 8.47 10.34 10.76
C THR A 229 9.03 10.47 9.35
N VAL A 230 9.68 11.60 9.03
CA VAL A 230 10.25 11.90 7.69
C VAL A 230 11.72 12.28 7.71
N GLN A 231 12.42 12.11 8.84
CA GLN A 231 13.86 12.40 8.93
C GLN A 231 14.73 11.26 8.39
N THR A 232 14.24 10.03 8.50
CA THR A 232 15.04 8.85 8.19
C THR A 232 14.79 8.38 6.77
N ALA A 233 15.85 8.37 5.96
CA ALA A 233 15.81 7.77 4.63
C ALA A 233 15.76 6.25 4.76
N SER A 234 14.77 5.62 4.11
CA SER A 234 14.63 4.17 4.07
C SER A 234 13.84 3.75 2.83
N SER A 235 13.78 2.45 2.58
CA SER A 235 12.91 1.90 1.55
C SER A 235 11.62 1.45 2.22
N SER A 236 10.72 2.41 2.42
CA SER A 236 9.40 2.18 3.00
C SER A 236 8.42 1.72 1.92
N PHE A 237 7.42 0.94 2.33
CA PHE A 237 6.37 0.43 1.44
C PHE A 237 4.97 0.84 1.83
N SER A 238 4.67 0.89 3.13
CA SER A 238 3.37 1.30 3.66
C SER A 238 3.50 2.16 4.91
N GLY A 239 2.56 3.09 5.07
CA GLY A 239 2.33 3.83 6.30
C GLY A 239 0.86 3.67 6.69
N THR A 240 0.60 3.10 7.85
CA THR A 240 -0.75 2.81 8.36
C THR A 240 -0.99 3.53 9.67
N TRP A 241 -2.15 4.16 9.78
CA TRP A 241 -2.61 4.86 10.97
C TRP A 241 -3.39 3.93 11.89
N VAL A 242 -3.13 4.00 13.19
CA VAL A 242 -3.76 3.15 14.22
C VAL A 242 -3.69 3.86 15.57
N ASP A 243 -4.66 3.68 16.45
CA ASP A 243 -4.55 4.05 17.87
C ASP A 243 -3.94 2.82 18.59
N TYR A 244 -2.62 2.80 18.81
CA TYR A 244 -1.94 1.60 19.30
C TYR A 244 -1.94 1.47 20.82
N ASP A 245 -2.10 2.58 21.56
CA ASP A 245 -2.02 2.62 23.01
C ASP A 245 -3.34 2.98 23.70
N GLY A 246 -4.40 3.25 22.92
CA GLY A 246 -5.76 3.48 23.40
C GLY A 246 -5.98 4.89 23.93
N ASP A 247 -5.17 5.87 23.51
CA ASP A 247 -5.26 7.25 23.97
C ASP A 247 -6.16 8.15 23.09
N PHE A 248 -6.72 7.57 22.02
CA PHE A 248 -7.60 8.18 21.01
C PHE A 248 -6.93 9.11 20.01
N ASP A 249 -5.61 9.24 20.01
CA ASP A 249 -4.90 9.81 18.89
C ASP A 249 -4.44 8.72 17.89
N GLN A 250 -4.15 9.12 16.65
CA GLN A 250 -3.70 8.18 15.63
C GLN A 250 -2.17 8.20 15.54
N ASP A 251 -1.60 7.03 15.78
CA ASP A 251 -0.20 6.69 15.63
C ASP A 251 0.13 6.22 14.22
N LEU A 252 1.43 6.21 13.90
CA LEU A 252 1.89 5.83 12.57
C LEU A 252 2.84 4.63 12.63
N PHE A 253 2.45 3.56 11.96
CA PHE A 253 3.32 2.41 11.70
C PHE A 253 3.81 2.41 10.25
N VAL A 254 5.13 2.25 10.06
CA VAL A 254 5.79 2.29 8.76
C VAL A 254 6.54 0.98 8.51
N THR A 255 6.24 0.33 7.39
CA THR A 255 6.91 -0.90 6.95
C THR A 255 8.11 -0.62 6.07
N ASN A 256 9.21 -1.33 6.30
CA ASN A 256 10.48 -1.14 5.61
C ASN A 256 11.06 -2.46 5.06
N SER A 257 11.89 -2.36 4.02
CA SER A 257 12.63 -3.51 3.47
C SER A 257 14.15 -3.45 3.67
N ASP A 258 14.71 -2.31 4.07
CA ASP A 258 16.15 -2.13 4.29
C ASP A 258 16.51 -1.89 5.76
N ARG A 259 15.53 -1.98 6.66
CA ARG A 259 15.67 -1.88 8.11
C ARG A 259 14.43 -2.43 8.82
N ALA A 260 14.48 -2.48 10.16
CA ALA A 260 13.31 -2.73 10.99
C ALA A 260 12.17 -1.74 10.73
N ASN A 261 10.94 -2.21 10.94
CA ASN A 261 9.76 -1.36 10.89
C ASN A 261 9.81 -0.28 11.98
N GLN A 262 9.06 0.81 11.77
CA GLN A 262 9.01 1.93 12.71
C GLN A 262 7.60 2.13 13.21
N LEU A 263 7.47 2.42 14.49
CA LEU A 263 6.23 2.86 15.12
C LEU A 263 6.49 4.25 15.72
N PHE A 264 5.59 5.18 15.45
CA PHE A 264 5.64 6.54 15.95
C PHE A 264 4.37 6.81 16.74
N GLU A 265 4.53 7.04 18.05
CA GLU A 265 3.47 7.43 18.97
C GLU A 265 3.16 8.93 18.76
N ASN A 266 1.91 9.27 18.45
CA ASN A 266 1.46 10.66 18.42
C ASN A 266 1.29 11.14 19.87
N GLN A 267 1.36 12.45 20.09
CA GLN A 267 1.31 13.04 21.44
C GLN A 267 0.10 13.97 21.59
N GLY A 268 -0.93 13.76 20.77
CA GLY A 268 -2.18 14.50 20.69
C GLY A 268 -2.06 15.93 20.18
N ASN A 269 -0.87 16.35 19.76
CA ASN A 269 -0.58 17.73 19.33
C ASN A 269 0.12 17.81 17.97
N GLY A 270 0.16 16.69 17.24
CA GLY A 270 0.82 16.55 15.95
C GLY A 270 2.34 16.38 16.03
N THR A 271 2.89 16.13 17.21
CA THR A 271 4.28 15.70 17.41
C THR A 271 4.34 14.21 17.68
N PHE A 272 5.45 13.56 17.29
CA PHE A 272 5.61 12.12 17.45
C PHE A 272 6.87 11.77 18.23
N VAL A 273 6.83 10.61 18.88
CA VAL A 273 7.97 9.91 19.48
C VAL A 273 8.16 8.56 18.79
N GLU A 274 9.37 8.26 18.32
CA GLU A 274 9.67 6.93 17.76
C GLU A 274 9.78 5.90 18.89
N ILE A 275 8.99 4.83 18.79
CA ILE A 275 9.07 3.67 19.68
C ILE A 275 10.22 2.77 19.20
N THR A 276 11.15 2.48 20.10
CA THR A 276 12.43 1.79 19.77
C THR A 276 12.58 0.41 20.41
N SER A 277 11.56 -0.06 21.12
CA SER A 277 11.55 -1.38 21.77
C SER A 277 10.21 -2.08 21.60
N GLY A 278 10.23 -3.40 21.54
CA GLY A 278 9.02 -4.22 21.34
C GLY A 278 9.11 -5.06 20.06
N ALA A 279 8.25 -6.08 19.95
CA ALA A 279 8.32 -7.04 18.84
C ALA A 279 8.13 -6.36 17.47
N LEU A 280 7.21 -5.40 17.38
CA LEU A 280 6.86 -4.70 16.14
C LEU A 280 8.05 -3.93 15.51
N VAL A 281 8.91 -3.34 16.34
CA VAL A 281 10.01 -2.45 15.91
C VAL A 281 11.39 -3.09 16.00
N THR A 282 11.49 -4.29 16.59
CA THR A 282 12.74 -5.05 16.66
C THR A 282 12.83 -6.18 15.63
N ASP A 283 11.71 -6.52 14.99
CA ASP A 283 11.70 -7.43 13.85
C ASP A 283 12.53 -6.84 12.69
N GLN A 284 13.48 -7.63 12.20
CA GLN A 284 14.37 -7.28 11.09
C GLN A 284 13.88 -7.87 9.76
N GLY A 285 12.72 -8.53 9.75
CA GLY A 285 12.08 -9.07 8.56
C GLY A 285 11.68 -7.98 7.58
N TYR A 286 11.75 -8.31 6.29
CA TYR A 286 11.27 -7.42 5.23
C TYR A 286 9.75 -7.35 5.25
N SER A 287 9.21 -6.13 5.34
CA SER A 287 7.77 -5.89 5.40
C SER A 287 7.33 -5.03 4.23
N GLN A 288 6.26 -5.45 3.54
CA GLN A 288 5.73 -4.77 2.34
C GLN A 288 4.42 -4.04 2.60
N GLY A 289 3.72 -4.37 3.69
CA GLY A 289 2.42 -3.82 4.04
C GLY A 289 2.04 -4.22 5.46
N ALA A 290 1.09 -3.49 6.03
CA ALA A 290 0.55 -3.75 7.36
C ALA A 290 -0.97 -3.53 7.34
N SER A 291 -1.66 -4.18 8.26
CA SER A 291 -3.08 -4.00 8.52
C SER A 291 -3.33 -4.24 10.01
N TRP A 292 -4.21 -3.45 10.61
CA TRP A 292 -4.57 -3.53 12.03
C TRP A 292 -6.01 -4.01 12.15
N GLY A 293 -6.30 -4.73 13.23
CA GLY A 293 -7.66 -5.20 13.50
C GLY A 293 -7.73 -5.98 14.81
N ASP A 294 -8.79 -5.68 15.57
CA ASP A 294 -9.19 -6.39 16.76
C ASP A 294 -9.61 -7.82 16.38
N TYR A 295 -8.75 -8.81 16.66
CA TYR A 295 -8.91 -10.18 16.18
C TYR A 295 -9.74 -11.05 17.14
N ASP A 296 -9.76 -10.73 18.44
CA ASP A 296 -10.50 -11.45 19.48
C ASP A 296 -11.74 -10.70 19.98
N ASN A 297 -12.01 -9.52 19.41
CA ASN A 297 -13.22 -8.72 19.55
C ASN A 297 -13.45 -8.27 21.00
N ASP A 298 -12.38 -7.88 21.70
CA ASP A 298 -12.44 -7.37 23.07
C ASP A 298 -12.49 -5.84 23.18
N GLY A 299 -12.36 -5.15 22.04
CA GLY A 299 -12.50 -3.72 21.91
C GLY A 299 -11.19 -2.93 22.03
N ASP A 300 -10.05 -3.59 22.22
CA ASP A 300 -8.73 -3.03 21.94
C ASP A 300 -8.16 -3.54 20.60
N LEU A 301 -7.08 -2.90 20.14
CA LEU A 301 -6.44 -3.17 18.84
C LEU A 301 -5.14 -3.95 18.99
#